data_AF-A0A436G4H7-F1
#
_entry.id   AF-A0A436G4H7-F1
#
_cell.length_a   1.000
_cell.length_b   1.000
_cell.length_c   1.000
_cell.angle_alpha   90.00
_cell.angle_beta   90.00
_cell.angle_gamma   90.00
#
_symmetry.space_group_name_H-M   'P 1'
#
loop_
_entity.id
_entity.type
_entity.pdbx_description
1 polymer ?
#
loop_
_entity_poly.entity_id
_entity_poly.type
_entity_poly.pdbx_seq_one_letter_code
_entity_poly.pdbx_strand_id
1 'polypeptide(L)'
;FTLNGASFMAIAGLWRDGEGNKPPTFAMLTTEPGPDVAPIHNRQIVVLRPDDWAAWIYLTKPEVELLKALPAGSLAVETVRQGSD
;
A
#
# COMPACT_ATOMS: atom_id res chain seq x y z
N PHE A 1 0.59 -11.30 3.08
CA PHE A 1 1.62 -10.43 2.50
C PHE A 1 2.33 -9.68 3.61
N THR A 2 3.66 -9.67 3.61
CA THR A 2 4.49 -8.82 4.47
C THR A 2 5.55 -8.11 3.63
N LEU A 3 5.97 -6.90 4.03
CA LEU A 3 7.01 -6.15 3.32
C LEU A 3 8.40 -6.66 3.73
N ASN A 4 9.19 -7.13 2.77
CA ASN A 4 10.54 -7.62 3.04
C ASN A 4 11.46 -6.47 3.51
N GLY A 5 12.23 -6.73 4.56
CA GLY A 5 13.16 -5.76 5.13
C GLY A 5 12.52 -4.69 6.03
N ALA A 6 11.23 -4.81 6.36
CA ALA A 6 10.54 -3.91 7.29
C ALA A 6 9.72 -4.71 8.31
N SER A 7 9.63 -4.22 9.55
CA SER A 7 8.81 -4.85 10.61
C SER A 7 7.31 -4.63 10.42
N PHE A 8 6.93 -3.61 9.66
CA PHE A 8 5.55 -3.31 9.28
C PHE A 8 5.51 -2.64 7.91
N MET A 9 4.33 -2.62 7.29
CA MET A 9 4.08 -1.92 6.03
C MET A 9 3.32 -0.63 6.27
N ALA A 10 3.65 0.40 5.51
CA ALA A 10 2.86 1.64 5.42
C ALA A 10 2.13 1.68 4.08
N ILE A 11 0.86 2.07 4.12
CA ILE A 11 -0.01 2.16 2.94
C ILE A 11 -0.24 3.65 2.66
N ALA A 12 0.02 4.08 1.42
CA ALA A 12 -0.30 5.46 1.03
C ALA A 12 -1.83 5.66 1.12
N GLY A 13 -2.24 6.74 1.78
CA GLY A 13 -3.65 7.00 2.03
C GLY A 13 -3.96 8.48 2.08
N LEU A 14 -5.19 8.80 1.72
CA LEU A 14 -5.77 10.13 1.89
C LEU A 14 -6.68 10.11 3.11
N TRP A 15 -6.75 11.23 3.81
CA TRP A 15 -7.64 11.38 4.95
C TRP A 15 -8.34 12.73 4.89
N ARG A 16 -9.46 12.83 5.58
CA ARG A 16 -10.16 14.09 5.83
C ARG A 16 -10.72 14.10 7.24
N ASP A 17 -10.81 15.30 7.81
CA ASP A 17 -11.55 15.54 9.03
C ASP A 17 -13.03 15.17 8.88
N GLY A 18 -13.67 14.99 10.03
CA GLY A 18 -15.12 14.84 10.11
C GLY A 18 -15.85 16.15 9.79
N GLU A 19 -17.07 16.04 9.26
CA GLU A 19 -17.94 17.19 9.00
C GLU A 19 -19.30 16.97 9.67
N GLY A 20 -19.71 17.91 10.54
CA GLY A 20 -20.89 17.78 11.37
C GLY A 20 -20.81 16.56 12.30
N ASN A 21 -21.78 15.65 12.20
CA ASN A 21 -21.80 14.40 12.98
C ASN A 21 -21.05 13.23 12.33
N LYS A 22 -20.30 13.46 11.23
CA LYS A 22 -19.51 12.40 10.58
C LYS A 22 -18.11 12.30 11.21
N PRO A 23 -17.59 11.09 11.49
CA PRO A 23 -16.23 10.95 12.01
C PRO A 23 -15.19 11.24 10.91
N PRO A 24 -13.92 11.50 11.28
CA PRO A 24 -12.80 11.49 10.35
C PRO A 24 -12.73 10.17 9.57
N THR A 25 -12.33 10.24 8.31
CA THR A 25 -12.28 9.08 7.40
C THR A 25 -11.01 9.09 6.58
N PHE A 26 -10.54 7.91 6.20
CA PHE A 26 -9.41 7.74 5.30
C PHE A 26 -9.72 6.74 4.18
N ALA A 27 -8.94 6.82 3.10
CA ALA A 27 -8.97 5.87 1.99
C ALA A 27 -7.54 5.40 1.70
N MET A 28 -7.38 4.11 1.44
CA MET A 28 -6.13 3.55 0.94
C MET A 28 -6.04 3.76 -0.57
N LEU A 29 -4.91 4.29 -1.04
CA LEU A 29 -4.65 4.42 -2.46
C LEU A 29 -4.29 3.05 -3.04
N THR A 30 -4.74 2.81 -4.28
CA THR A 30 -4.48 1.58 -5.02
C THR A 30 -3.83 1.87 -6.35
N THR A 31 -3.12 0.88 -6.87
CA THR A 31 -2.46 0.87 -8.17
C THR A 31 -2.71 -0.47 -8.87
N GLU A 32 -2.25 -0.59 -10.11
CA GLU A 32 -2.16 -1.88 -10.80
C GLU A 32 -1.30 -2.85 -9.98
N PRO A 33 -1.56 -4.16 -10.01
CA PRO A 33 -0.83 -5.08 -9.16
C PRO A 33 0.64 -5.22 -9.60
N GLY A 34 1.54 -5.27 -8.62
CA GLY A 34 2.93 -5.64 -8.83
C GLY A 34 3.07 -7.15 -9.05
N PRO A 35 4.26 -7.63 -9.45
CA PRO A 35 4.48 -9.04 -9.78
C PRO A 35 4.12 -10.03 -8.65
N ASP A 36 4.25 -9.61 -7.39
CA ASP A 36 3.94 -10.45 -6.23
C ASP A 36 2.42 -10.55 -5.93
N VAL A 37 1.62 -9.59 -6.41
CA VAL A 37 0.16 -9.52 -6.16
C VAL A 37 -0.65 -9.94 -7.39
N ALA A 38 -0.13 -9.69 -8.60
CA ALA A 38 -0.83 -9.95 -9.86
C ALA A 38 -1.34 -11.40 -10.03
N PRO A 39 -0.65 -12.44 -9.54
CA PRO A 39 -1.17 -13.81 -9.59
C PRO A 39 -2.41 -14.06 -8.72
N ILE A 40 -2.72 -13.15 -7.78
CA ILE A 40 -3.75 -13.34 -6.75
C ILE A 40 -4.89 -12.33 -6.92
N HIS A 41 -4.61 -11.09 -7.33
CA HIS A 41 -5.63 -10.05 -7.48
C HIS A 41 -5.24 -9.00 -8.53
N ASN A 42 -6.24 -8.39 -9.17
CA ASN A 42 -6.07 -7.35 -10.21
C ASN A 42 -5.86 -5.93 -9.66
N ARG A 43 -5.65 -5.76 -8.35
CA ARG A 43 -5.47 -4.46 -7.69
C ARG A 43 -4.56 -4.63 -6.50
N GLN A 44 -3.71 -3.64 -6.27
CA GLN A 44 -2.79 -3.61 -5.15
C GLN A 44 -2.93 -2.27 -4.40
N ILE A 45 -2.89 -2.31 -3.07
CA ILE A 45 -2.68 -1.12 -2.24
C ILE A 45 -1.26 -0.57 -2.47
N VAL A 46 -1.10 0.75 -2.50
CA VAL A 46 0.23 1.36 -2.62
C VAL A 46 0.99 1.19 -1.31
N VAL A 47 1.92 0.25 -1.27
CA VAL A 47 2.81 0.02 -0.13
C VAL A 47 4.07 0.86 -0.31
N LEU A 48 4.37 1.73 0.65
CA LEU A 48 5.55 2.60 0.64
C LEU A 48 6.73 1.92 1.33
N ARG A 49 7.92 1.99 0.73
CA ARG A 49 9.17 1.54 1.37
C ARG A 49 9.55 2.50 2.51
N PRO A 50 10.25 2.03 3.57
CA PRO A 50 10.64 2.86 4.70
C PRO A 50 11.31 4.19 4.32
N ASP A 51 12.20 4.17 3.33
CA ASP A 51 12.92 5.35 2.86
C ASP A 51 12.02 6.42 2.21
N ASP A 52 10.80 6.04 1.81
CA ASP A 52 9.84 6.92 1.14
C ASP A 52 8.71 7.42 2.06
N TRP A 53 8.64 6.96 3.31
CA TRP A 53 7.58 7.36 4.24
C TRP A 53 7.57 8.87 4.49
N ALA A 54 8.74 9.45 4.77
CA ALA A 54 8.88 10.88 4.96
C ALA A 54 8.54 11.66 3.67
N ALA A 55 8.93 11.13 2.51
CA ALA A 55 8.64 11.77 1.23
C ALA A 55 7.13 11.84 0.94
N TRP A 56 6.38 10.81 1.34
CA TRP A 56 4.92 10.83 1.27
C TRP A 56 4.28 11.84 2.22
N ILE A 57 4.68 11.84 3.50
CA ILE A 57 4.08 12.73 4.51
C ILE A 57 4.41 14.20 4.27
N TYR A 58 5.65 14.50 3.85
CA TYR A 58 6.14 15.86 3.67
C TYR A 58 6.11 16.33 2.21
N LEU A 59 5.56 15.52 1.30
CA LEU A 59 5.37 15.85 -0.12
C LEU A 59 6.68 16.28 -0.82
N THR A 60 7.79 15.62 -0.51
CA THR A 60 9.14 16.00 -1.00
C THR A 60 9.57 15.27 -2.28
N LYS A 61 8.77 14.30 -2.75
CA LYS A 61 8.95 13.63 -4.04
C LYS A 61 7.68 13.71 -4.88
N PRO A 62 7.78 13.69 -6.22
CA PRO A 62 6.63 13.57 -7.10
C PRO A 62 5.81 12.30 -6.83
N GLU A 63 4.49 12.41 -6.92
CA GLU A 63 3.57 11.29 -6.67
C GLU A 63 3.84 10.08 -7.60
N VAL A 64 4.25 10.32 -8.85
CA VAL A 64 4.58 9.26 -9.83
C VAL A 64 5.77 8.40 -9.40
N GLU A 65 6.63 8.92 -8.51
CA GLU A 65 7.74 8.15 -7.96
C GLU A 65 7.29 7.24 -6.81
N LEU A 66 6.20 7.60 -6.13
CA LEU A 66 5.71 6.95 -4.90
C LEU A 66 4.50 6.02 -5.16
N LEU A 67 3.55 6.45 -5.98
CA LEU A 67 2.24 5.82 -6.18
C LEU A 67 2.26 4.72 -7.25
N LYS A 68 3.13 3.74 -7.06
CA LYS A 68 3.34 2.64 -7.99
C LYS A 68 3.42 1.29 -7.28
N ALA A 69 3.22 0.23 -8.03
CA ALA A 69 3.42 -1.12 -7.54
C ALA A 69 4.89 -1.35 -7.12
N LEU A 70 5.07 -2.22 -6.12
CA LEU A 70 6.40 -2.65 -5.72
C LEU A 70 7.01 -3.61 -6.76
N PRO A 71 8.34 -3.61 -6.95
CA PRO A 71 9.03 -4.58 -7.80
C PRO A 71 8.91 -5.99 -7.21
N ALA A 72 9.12 -7.01 -8.06
CA ALA A 72 9.10 -8.42 -7.66
C ALA A 72 10.00 -8.71 -6.45
N GLY A 73 9.55 -9.60 -5.57
CA GLY A 73 10.26 -9.98 -4.35
C GLY A 73 10.24 -8.94 -3.24
N SER A 74 9.43 -7.87 -3.38
CA SER A 74 9.25 -6.90 -2.31
C SER A 74 8.31 -7.41 -1.22
N LEU A 75 7.34 -8.26 -1.58
CA LEU A 75 6.38 -8.83 -0.65
C LEU A 75 6.68 -10.31 -0.43
N ALA A 76 6.80 -10.73 0.83
CA ALA A 76 6.66 -12.14 1.15
C ALA A 76 5.17 -12.53 1.11
N VAL A 77 4.88 -13.58 0.36
CA VAL A 77 3.54 -14.10 0.13
C VAL A 77 3.40 -15.43 0.85
N GLU A 78 2.37 -15.57 1.68
CA GLU A 78 2.10 -16.78 2.44
C GLU A 78 0.60 -17.08 2.37
N THR A 79 0.27 -18.31 1.99
CA THR A 79 -1.11 -18.82 2.05
C THR A 79 -1.40 -19.30 3.46
N VAL A 80 -2.15 -18.50 4.23
CA VAL A 80 -2.50 -18.82 5.63
C VAL A 80 -3.69 -19.77 5.75
N ARG A 81 -4.49 -19.91 4.69
CA ARG A 81 -5.61 -20.85 4.58
C ARG A 81 -5.89 -21.08 3.10
N GLN A 82 -6.07 -22.32 2.70
CA GLN A 82 -6.50 -22.65 1.35
C GLN A 82 -7.95 -22.20 1.13
N GLY A 83 -8.23 -21.64 -0.05
CA GLY A 83 -9.60 -21.37 -0.48
C GLY A 83 -10.38 -22.68 -0.55
N SER A 84 -11.61 -22.68 -0.04
CA SER A 84 -12.59 -23.72 -0.33
C SER A 84 -13.50 -23.15 -1.41
N ASP A 85 -13.08 -23.29 -2.66
CA ASP A 85 -13.96 -23.00 -3.80
C ASP A 85 -15.11 -24.03 -3.84
#